data_AF-A0A401WRW3-F1
#
_entry.id   AF-A0A401WRW3-F1
#
_cell.length_a   1.000
_cell.length_b   1.000
_cell.length_c   1.000
_cell.angle_alpha   90.00
_cell.angle_beta   90.00
_cell.angle_gamma   90.00
#
_symmetry.space_group_name_H-M   'P 1'
#
loop_
_entity.id
_entity.type
_entity.pdbx_description
1 polymer ?
#
loop_
_entity_poly.entity_id
_entity_poly.type
_entity_poly.pdbx_seq_one_letter_code
_entity_poly.pdbx_strand_id
1 'polypeptide(L)'
;MTTPHKLTTFAVIDPGPNVLLEVIRAESPVVAVERLEGKMRGPEYVAARSYDVGGEESLDGADPAYLVYELDDSGLDAEGLTGEDAGQVRAQADLAAVVVSSAK
;
A
#
# COMPACT_ATOMS: atom_id res chain seq x y z
N MET A 1 -9.87 4.64 27.54
CA MET A 1 -9.56 3.26 27.09
C MET A 1 -9.36 3.35 25.59
N THR A 2 -8.12 3.26 25.11
CA THR A 2 -7.83 3.17 23.68
C THR A 2 -8.14 1.73 23.26
N THR A 3 -9.17 1.56 22.45
CA THR A 3 -9.43 0.28 21.78
C THR A 3 -8.17 -0.07 20.98
N PRO A 4 -7.58 -1.27 21.12
CA PRO A 4 -6.52 -1.67 20.22
C PRO A 4 -7.11 -1.67 18.80
N HIS A 5 -6.70 -0.72 17.97
CA HIS A 5 -7.05 -0.73 16.55
C HIS A 5 -6.46 -2.02 15.97
N LYS A 6 -7.33 -2.91 15.49
CA LYS A 6 -6.89 -4.17 14.86
C LYS A 6 -6.02 -3.78 13.66
N LEU A 7 -4.75 -4.18 13.70
CA LEU A 7 -3.85 -4.01 12.57
C LEU A 7 -4.13 -5.12 11.56
N THR A 8 -4.24 -4.75 10.29
CA THR A 8 -4.32 -5.67 9.16
C THR A 8 -2.96 -5.74 8.48
N THR A 9 -2.60 -6.91 7.97
CA THR A 9 -1.38 -7.08 7.16
C THR A 9 -1.68 -6.75 5.70
N PHE A 10 -1.06 -5.70 5.16
CA PHE A 10 -1.25 -5.26 3.79
C PHE A 10 -0.01 -5.50 2.94
N ALA A 11 -0.21 -5.89 1.68
CA ALA A 11 0.79 -5.75 0.62
C ALA A 11 0.56 -4.41 -0.11
N VAL A 12 1.55 -3.52 -0.08
CA VAL A 12 1.52 -2.25 -0.81
C VAL A 12 2.41 -2.39 -2.04
N ILE A 13 1.82 -2.22 -3.22
CA ILE A 13 2.50 -2.32 -4.52
C ILE A 13 2.56 -0.94 -5.18
N ASP A 14 3.77 -0.48 -5.47
CA ASP A 14 4.02 0.63 -6.39
C ASP A 14 4.14 0.03 -7.81
N PRO A 15 3.18 0.30 -8.72
CA PRO A 15 3.17 -0.24 -10.07
C PRO A 15 4.08 0.52 -11.04
N GLY A 16 4.90 1.46 -10.55
CA GLY A 16 5.86 2.20 -11.36
C GLY A 16 6.86 1.31 -12.12
N PRO A 17 7.77 1.92 -12.90
CA PRO A 17 8.68 1.19 -13.80
C PRO A 17 9.57 0.17 -13.07
N ASN A 18 9.81 0.38 -11.78
CA ASN A 18 10.40 -0.62 -10.89
C ASN A 18 9.31 -1.01 -9.90
N VAL A 19 8.63 -2.13 -10.17
CA VAL A 19 7.58 -2.62 -9.28
C VAL A 19 8.18 -2.88 -7.91
N LEU A 20 7.63 -2.21 -6.90
CA LEU A 20 7.97 -2.44 -5.51
C LEU A 20 6.80 -3.14 -4.84
N LEU A 21 7.11 -4.11 -4.00
CA LEU A 21 6.17 -4.72 -3.06
C LEU A 21 6.75 -4.56 -1.65
N GLU A 22 5.93 -4.07 -0.73
CA GLU A 22 6.29 -4.00 0.68
C GLU A 22 5.12 -4.50 1.53
N VAL A 23 5.42 -5.31 2.54
CA VAL A 23 4.42 -5.82 3.48
C VAL A 23 4.39 -4.95 4.73
N ILE A 24 3.24 -4.36 5.01
CA ILE A 24 3.06 -3.37 6.06
C ILE A 24 1.84 -3.72 6.89
N ARG A 25 2.03 -3.83 8.22
CA ARG A 25 0.91 -3.82 9.16
C ARG A 25 0.44 -2.40 9.40
N ALA A 26 -0.85 -2.15 9.20
CA ALA A 26 -1.44 -0.83 9.39
C ALA A 26 -2.92 -0.92 9.79
N GLU A 27 -3.48 0.21 10.19
CA GLU A 27 -4.89 0.34 10.58
C GLU A 27 -5.81 0.50 9.36
N SER A 28 -5.26 0.92 8.22
CA SER A 28 -5.97 1.10 6.96
C SER A 28 -5.00 1.06 5.77
N PRO A 29 -5.51 0.90 4.53
CA PRO A 29 -4.69 0.95 3.32
C PRO A 29 -3.93 2.28 3.16
N VAL A 30 -4.55 3.39 3.53
CA VAL A 30 -3.93 4.73 3.48
C VAL A 30 -2.74 4.81 4.44
N VAL A 31 -2.91 4.35 5.69
CA VAL A 31 -1.83 4.34 6.67
C VAL A 31 -0.70 3.41 6.25
N ALA A 32 -1.00 2.31 5.54
CA ALA A 32 0.03 1.45 4.96
C ALA A 32 0.89 2.20 3.93
N VAL A 33 0.26 2.98 3.04
CA VAL A 33 0.96 3.79 2.04
C VAL A 33 1.75 4.94 2.67
N GLU A 34 1.18 5.64 3.67
CA GLU A 34 1.92 6.67 4.42
C GLU A 34 3.19 6.10 5.06
N ARG A 35 3.13 4.89 5.64
CA ARG A 35 4.29 4.21 6.22
C ARG A 35 5.31 3.81 5.17
N LEU A 36 4.86 3.32 4.00
CA LEU A 36 5.73 3.02 2.87
C LEU A 36 6.50 4.28 2.42
N GLU A 37 5.77 5.36 2.12
CA GLU A 37 6.39 6.60 1.67
C GLU A 37 7.26 7.23 2.77
N GLY A 38 6.86 7.13 4.04
CA GLY A 38 7.68 7.55 5.17
C GLY A 38 9.00 6.78 5.26
N LYS A 39 9.00 5.47 5.00
CA LYS A 39 10.21 4.63 4.95
C LYS A 39 11.11 5.01 3.77
N MET A 40 10.53 5.27 2.60
CA MET A 40 11.29 5.53 1.36
C MET A 40 11.76 6.98 1.20
N ARG A 41 10.92 7.94 1.57
CA ARG A 41 11.06 9.38 1.26
C ARG A 41 11.13 10.27 2.51
N GLY A 42 10.84 9.72 3.69
CA GLY A 42 10.92 10.42 4.97
C GLY A 42 9.60 11.12 5.38
N PRO A 43 9.49 11.54 6.65
CA PRO A 43 8.26 12.10 7.22
C PRO A 43 7.90 13.47 6.65
N GLU A 44 8.88 14.27 6.22
CA GLU A 44 8.64 15.58 5.59
C GLU A 44 7.91 15.44 4.26
N TYR A 45 8.20 14.37 3.50
CA TYR A 45 7.49 14.04 2.28
C TYR A 45 6.01 13.76 2.60
N VAL A 46 5.74 12.81 3.49
CA VAL A 46 4.37 12.42 3.90
C VAL A 46 3.57 13.62 4.41
N ALA A 47 4.20 14.49 5.20
CA ALA A 47 3.56 15.70 5.73
C ALA A 47 3.09 16.68 4.63
N ALA A 48 3.73 16.66 3.46
CA ALA A 48 3.39 17.48 2.29
C ALA A 48 2.41 16.81 1.31
N ARG A 49 1.91 15.60 1.61
CA ARG A 49 0.99 14.84 0.73
C ARG A 49 -0.41 14.69 1.31
N SER A 50 -1.38 14.62 0.41
CA SER A 50 -2.74 14.16 0.67
C SER A 50 -2.89 12.74 0.15
N TYR A 51 -3.69 11.93 0.84
CA TYR A 51 -3.91 10.52 0.51
C TYR A 51 -5.39 10.26 0.36
N ASP A 52 -5.79 9.77 -0.81
CA ASP A 52 -7.18 9.49 -1.15
C ASP A 52 -7.31 8.09 -1.73
N VAL A 53 -8.49 7.49 -1.54
CA VAL A 53 -8.83 6.21 -2.18
C VAL A 53 -9.36 6.50 -3.58
N GLY A 54 -8.61 6.02 -4.58
CA GLY A 54 -8.94 6.11 -5.99
C GLY A 54 -9.44 4.78 -6.57
N GLY A 55 -9.59 4.77 -7.89
CA GLY A 55 -9.85 3.58 -8.70
C GLY A 55 -8.61 3.18 -9.51
N GLU A 56 -8.72 2.08 -10.26
CA GLU A 56 -7.65 1.63 -11.17
C GLU A 56 -7.26 2.70 -12.20
N GLU A 57 -8.20 3.56 -12.60
CA GLU A 57 -7.95 4.72 -13.48
C GLU A 57 -6.91 5.72 -12.92
N SER A 58 -6.70 5.72 -11.60
CA SER A 58 -5.69 6.58 -10.96
C SER A 58 -4.26 6.10 -11.21
N LEU A 59 -4.07 4.85 -11.63
CA LEU A 59 -2.73 4.29 -11.92
C LEU A 59 -2.09 4.92 -13.17
N ASP A 60 -2.92 5.42 -14.09
CA ASP A 60 -2.47 6.13 -15.29
C ASP A 60 -2.33 7.66 -15.05
N GLY A 61 -2.57 8.10 -13.82
CA GLY A 61 -2.51 9.50 -13.40
C GLY A 61 -1.09 10.06 -13.29
N ALA A 62 -0.99 11.37 -13.06
CA ALA A 62 0.29 12.05 -12.85
C ALA A 62 0.84 11.90 -11.42
N ASP A 63 -0.04 11.61 -10.46
CA ASP A 63 0.30 11.41 -9.06
C ASP A 63 0.65 9.95 -8.77
N PRO A 64 1.58 9.68 -7.83
CA PRO A 64 1.85 8.33 -7.34
C PRO A 64 0.57 7.63 -6.87
N ALA A 65 0.34 6.43 -7.41
CA ALA A 65 -0.78 5.58 -7.01
C ALA A 65 -0.28 4.19 -6.63
N TYR A 66 -0.84 3.64 -5.56
CA TYR A 66 -0.42 2.39 -4.95
C TYR A 66 -1.58 1.41 -4.93
N LEU A 67 -1.31 0.15 -5.27
CA LEU A 67 -2.27 -0.93 -5.11
C LEU A 67 -2.06 -1.57 -3.74
N VAL A 68 -3.10 -1.62 -2.92
CA VAL A 68 -3.03 -2.16 -1.55
C VAL A 68 -3.92 -3.40 -1.45
N TYR A 69 -3.34 -4.52 -1.04
CA TYR A 69 -4.01 -5.81 -0.91
C TYR A 69 -4.01 -6.29 0.54
N GLU A 70 -5.09 -6.94 0.98
CA GLU A 70 -5.17 -7.58 2.30
C GLU A 70 -4.55 -8.98 2.27
N LEU A 71 -3.62 -9.27 3.18
CA LEU A 71 -2.90 -10.55 3.21
C LEU A 71 -3.40 -11.53 4.26
N ASP A 72 -4.09 -11.08 5.31
CA ASP A 72 -4.39 -11.90 6.50
C ASP A 72 -5.18 -13.20 6.18
N ASP A 73 -5.99 -13.19 5.12
CA ASP A 73 -6.78 -14.35 4.67
C ASP A 73 -6.38 -14.85 3.25
N SER A 74 -5.30 -14.31 2.67
CA SER A 74 -4.86 -14.61 1.30
C SER A 74 -4.19 -15.98 1.13
N GLY A 75 -3.77 -16.62 2.23
CA GLY A 75 -2.96 -17.84 2.21
C GLY A 75 -1.50 -17.64 1.76
N LEU A 76 -1.10 -16.39 1.51
CA LEU A 76 0.28 -16.02 1.17
C LEU A 76 1.16 -15.92 2.43
N ASP A 77 2.42 -16.35 2.31
CA ASP A 77 3.42 -16.16 3.36
C ASP A 77 3.94 -14.72 3.35
N ALA A 78 3.25 -13.84 4.08
CA ALA A 78 3.51 -12.40 4.09
C ALA A 78 4.94 -12.03 4.52
N GLU A 79 5.63 -12.85 5.30
CA GLU A 79 7.01 -12.58 5.74
C GLU A 79 8.06 -12.84 4.64
N GLY A 80 7.71 -13.66 3.65
CA GLY A 80 8.60 -14.06 2.54
C GLY A 80 8.39 -13.30 1.23
N LEU A 81 7.39 -12.43 1.15
CA LEU A 81 7.03 -11.72 -0.08
C LEU A 81 8.09 -10.70 -0.48
N THR A 82 8.45 -10.71 -1.76
CA THR A 82 9.41 -9.81 -2.40
C THR A 82 8.80 -9.08 -3.60
N GLY A 83 9.50 -8.11 -4.18
CA GLY A 83 9.05 -7.40 -5.38
C GLY A 83 8.62 -8.33 -6.54
N GLU A 84 9.26 -9.49 -6.67
CA GLU A 84 8.97 -10.49 -7.71
C GLU A 84 7.60 -11.16 -7.51
N ASP A 85 7.08 -11.16 -6.28
CA ASP A 85 5.80 -11.76 -5.91
C ASP A 85 4.60 -10.83 -6.12
N ALA A 86 4.82 -9.61 -6.60
CA ALA A 86 3.74 -8.64 -6.84
C ALA A 86 2.65 -9.21 -7.77
N GLY A 87 3.02 -9.99 -8.78
CA GLY A 87 2.06 -10.67 -9.66
C GLY A 87 1.23 -11.74 -8.93
N GLN A 88 1.85 -12.45 -7.99
CA GLN A 88 1.18 -13.47 -7.18
C GLN A 88 0.19 -12.85 -6.20
N VAL A 89 0.60 -11.77 -5.52
CA VAL A 89 -0.28 -11.01 -4.61
C VAL A 89 -1.53 -10.54 -5.34
N ARG A 90 -1.38 -9.92 -6.52
CA ARG A 90 -2.52 -9.44 -7.32
C ARG A 90 -3.50 -10.54 -7.73
N ALA A 91 -3.02 -11.78 -7.86
CA ALA A 91 -3.83 -12.92 -8.29
C ALA A 91 -4.54 -13.64 -7.13
N GLN A 92 -4.04 -13.51 -5.91
CA GLN A 92 -4.47 -14.33 -4.77
C GLN A 92 -5.04 -13.53 -3.59
N ALA A 93 -4.66 -12.26 -3.45
CA ALA A 93 -5.12 -11.39 -2.37
C ALA A 93 -6.25 -10.47 -2.84
N ASP A 94 -7.15 -10.14 -1.91
CA ASP A 94 -8.22 -9.19 -2.17
C ASP A 94 -7.66 -7.76 -2.24
N LEU A 95 -8.03 -7.03 -3.30
CA LEU A 95 -7.69 -5.62 -3.44
C LEU A 95 -8.48 -4.82 -2.39
N ALA A 96 -7.74 -4.21 -1.47
CA ALA A 96 -8.30 -3.39 -0.40
C ALA A 96 -8.63 -1.97 -0.91
N ALA A 97 -7.68 -1.37 -1.65
CA ALA A 97 -7.81 -0.03 -2.19
C ALA A 97 -6.74 0.26 -3.27
N VAL A 98 -7.06 1.19 -4.16
CA VAL A 98 -6.04 1.99 -4.86
C VAL A 98 -5.88 3.28 -4.07
N VAL A 99 -4.67 3.61 -3.63
CA VAL A 99 -4.40 4.83 -2.85
C VAL A 99 -3.57 5.78 -3.67
N VAL A 100 -4.05 7.01 -3.85
CA VAL A 100 -3.35 8.07 -4.55
C VAL A 100 -2.68 8.98 -3.53
N SER A 101 -1.38 9.17 -3.65
CA SER A 101 -0.62 10.18 -2.92
C SER A 101 -0.49 11.38 -3.82
N SER A 102 -1.08 12.53 -3.46
CA SER A 102 -1.04 13.78 -4.24
C SER A 102 -0.42 14.92 -3.44
N ALA A 103 0.09 15.95 -4.12
CA ALA A 103 0.64 17.12 -3.42
C ALA A 103 -0.48 17.91 -2.73
N LYS A 104 -0.21 18.43 -1.53
CA LYS A 104 -1.10 19.39 -0.87
C LYS A 104 -1.15 20.74 -1.60
#